data_AF-A0A7L2AJ53-F1
#
_entry.id   AF-A0A7L2AJ53-F1
#
_cell.length_a   1.000
_cell.length_b   1.000
_cell.length_c   1.000
_cell.angle_alpha   90.00
_cell.angle_beta   90.00
_cell.angle_gamma   90.00
#
_symmetry.space_group_name_H-M   'P 1'
#
loop_
_entity.id
_entity.type
_entity.pdbx_description
1 polymer ?
#
loop_
_entity_poly.entity_id
_entity_poly.type
_entity_poly.pdbx_seq_one_letter_code
_entity_poly.pdbx_strand_id
1 'polypeptide(L)'
;TGVLVLGATLWAPWRVLHGAPLAELSGDQDFQLFLHKNLEFTRKIKGDVAVLQRIVCDTFQLCKEEELLLVRQDLGIAQASLEQCHSRTFQAEACFSQIRDGLRAYHGSLATVLELLPGHTGLVETLQLDAANLSSNIQQQV
;
A
#
# COMPACT_ATOMS: atom_id res chain seq x y z
N THR A 1 74.83 -17.68 12.15
CA THR A 1 73.76 -18.70 12.29
C THR A 1 73.18 -18.55 13.68
N GLY A 2 71.90 -18.29 13.93
CA GLY A 2 70.75 -18.13 13.07
C GLY A 2 69.71 -17.23 13.75
N VAL A 3 68.89 -16.60 12.91
CA VAL A 3 67.64 -15.93 13.25
C VAL A 3 66.58 -17.00 13.55
N LEU A 4 65.75 -16.80 14.57
CA LEU A 4 64.33 -17.21 14.56
C LEU A 4 63.58 -16.56 15.75
N VAL A 5 62.99 -15.42 15.43
CA VAL A 5 61.81 -14.85 16.07
C VAL A 5 60.63 -15.78 15.82
N LEU A 6 59.73 -15.94 16.80
CA LEU A 6 58.28 -16.26 16.71
C LEU A 6 57.89 -16.88 18.07
N GLY A 7 56.90 -16.44 18.83
CA GLY A 7 55.85 -15.45 18.68
C GLY A 7 54.92 -15.72 19.86
N ALA A 8 54.84 -14.77 20.80
CA ALA A 8 53.90 -14.83 21.90
C ALA A 8 52.46 -14.68 21.40
N THR A 9 51.49 -15.02 22.26
CA THR A 9 50.06 -14.63 22.22
C THR A 9 49.17 -15.53 21.33
N LEU A 10 47.99 -16.05 21.71
CA LEU A 10 47.03 -15.78 22.77
C LEU A 10 46.22 -17.04 23.09
N TRP A 11 45.75 -17.09 24.35
CA TRP A 11 44.60 -17.87 24.80
C TRP A 11 43.41 -17.69 23.86
N ALA A 12 42.74 -18.78 23.49
CA ALA A 12 41.48 -18.73 22.78
C ALA A 12 40.34 -18.61 23.80
N PRO A 13 39.66 -17.46 23.93
CA PRO A 13 38.34 -17.46 24.54
C PRO A 13 37.40 -18.07 23.52
N TRP A 14 36.57 -19.03 23.97
CA TRP A 14 35.41 -19.45 23.23
C TRP A 14 34.63 -18.22 22.79
N ARG A 15 34.65 -17.92 21.49
CA ARG A 15 33.71 -16.99 20.93
C ARG A 15 32.35 -17.65 21.05
N VAL A 16 31.56 -17.21 22.03
CA VAL A 16 30.12 -17.26 21.96
C VAL A 16 29.75 -16.61 20.63
N LEU A 17 29.47 -17.45 19.63
CA LEU A 17 28.74 -17.06 18.43
C LEU A 17 27.47 -16.42 18.95
N HIS A 18 27.46 -15.09 19.00
CA HIS A 18 26.24 -14.34 19.18
C HIS A 18 25.37 -14.81 18.02
N GLY A 19 24.33 -15.57 18.35
CA GLY A 19 23.33 -15.98 17.39
C GLY A 19 22.94 -14.73 16.61
N ALA A 20 23.00 -14.82 15.29
CA ALA A 20 22.36 -13.83 14.44
C ALA A 20 20.96 -13.61 15.01
N PRO A 21 20.53 -12.36 15.25
CA PRO A 21 19.23 -12.11 15.85
C PRO A 21 18.20 -12.87 15.02
N LEU A 22 17.41 -13.70 15.71
CA LEU A 22 16.28 -14.40 15.14
C LEU A 22 15.51 -13.40 14.27
N ALA A 23 15.21 -13.78 13.02
CA ALA A 23 14.51 -12.91 12.07
C ALA A 23 13.16 -12.38 12.60
N GLU A 24 12.64 -12.99 13.68
CA GLU A 24 11.45 -12.55 14.41
C GLU A 24 11.63 -11.31 15.29
N LEU A 25 12.87 -10.79 15.45
CA LEU A 25 13.16 -9.52 16.15
C LEU A 25 13.75 -8.44 15.23
N SER A 26 13.68 -8.63 13.90
CA SER A 26 14.23 -7.71 12.90
C SER A 26 13.18 -6.72 12.33
N GLY A 27 11.94 -6.76 12.79
CA GLY A 27 10.89 -5.86 12.34
C GLY A 27 10.44 -4.97 13.48
N ASP A 28 10.56 -3.65 13.29
CA ASP A 28 9.85 -2.68 14.12
C ASP A 28 8.37 -3.12 14.26
N GLN A 29 7.95 -3.41 15.50
CA GLN A 29 6.61 -3.94 15.77
C GLN A 29 5.53 -2.98 15.29
N ASP A 30 5.79 -1.68 15.35
CA ASP A 30 4.90 -0.64 14.86
C ASP A 30 4.79 -0.69 13.33
N PHE A 31 5.89 -0.93 12.63
CA PHE A 31 5.88 -1.12 11.18
C PHE A 31 5.14 -2.40 10.77
N GLN A 32 5.26 -3.50 11.51
CA GLN A 32 4.49 -4.72 11.24
C GLN A 32 2.99 -4.52 11.45
N LEU A 33 2.62 -3.79 12.51
CA LEU A 33 1.23 -3.43 12.76
C LEU A 33 0.68 -2.51 11.66
N PHE A 34 1.48 -1.53 11.23
CA PHE A 34 1.18 -0.67 10.08
C PHE A 34 0.91 -1.52 8.83
N LEU A 35 1.82 -2.43 8.47
CA LEU A 35 1.66 -3.28 7.29
C LEU A 35 0.38 -4.12 7.39
N HIS A 36 0.14 -4.79 8.51
CA HIS A 36 -1.02 -5.64 8.70
C HIS A 36 -2.33 -4.85 8.56
N LYS A 37 -2.45 -3.71 9.23
CA LYS A 37 -3.64 -2.86 9.15
C LYS A 37 -3.91 -2.36 7.73
N ASN A 38 -2.88 -1.86 7.04
CA ASN A 38 -3.05 -1.31 5.70
C ASN A 38 -3.36 -2.38 4.65
N LEU A 39 -2.83 -3.60 4.82
CA LEU A 39 -3.21 -4.74 3.98
C LEU A 39 -4.68 -5.13 4.16
N GLU A 40 -5.18 -5.14 5.41
CA GLU A 40 -6.60 -5.40 5.67
C GLU A 40 -7.52 -4.33 5.06
N PHE A 41 -7.17 -3.04 5.20
CA PHE A 41 -7.91 -1.97 4.51
C PHE A 41 -7.88 -2.14 2.99
N THR A 42 -6.72 -2.43 2.42
CA THR A 42 -6.59 -2.67 0.97
C THR A 42 -7.45 -3.84 0.51
N ARG A 43 -7.47 -4.94 1.28
CA ARG A 43 -8.31 -6.10 0.99
C ARG A 43 -9.80 -5.75 1.04
N LYS A 44 -10.23 -5.02 2.07
CA LYS A 44 -11.62 -4.57 2.23
C LYS A 44 -12.05 -3.67 1.08
N ILE A 45 -11.27 -2.64 0.77
CA ILE A 45 -11.52 -1.72 -0.36
C ILE A 45 -11.66 -2.49 -1.67
N LYS A 46 -10.74 -3.42 -1.97
CA LYS A 46 -10.84 -4.25 -3.18
C LYS A 46 -12.14 -5.07 -3.23
N GLY A 47 -12.55 -5.65 -2.11
CA GLY A 47 -13.81 -6.38 -2.01
C GLY A 47 -15.02 -5.48 -2.29
N ASP A 48 -15.07 -4.32 -1.65
CA ASP A 48 -16.19 -3.38 -1.76
C ASP A 48 -16.24 -2.74 -3.16
N VAL A 49 -15.09 -2.45 -3.79
CA VAL A 49 -15.02 -2.02 -5.20
C VAL A 49 -15.57 -3.10 -6.14
N ALA A 50 -15.24 -4.38 -5.90
CA ALA A 50 -15.77 -5.48 -6.72
C ALA A 50 -17.29 -5.69 -6.55
N VAL A 51 -17.84 -5.33 -5.38
CA VAL A 51 -19.30 -5.27 -5.19
C VAL A 51 -19.88 -4.09 -5.97
N LEU A 52 -19.27 -2.91 -5.86
CA LEU A 52 -19.71 -1.71 -6.57
C LEU A 52 -19.69 -1.90 -8.10
N GLN A 53 -18.64 -2.52 -8.64
CA GLN A 53 -18.56 -2.85 -10.07
C GLN A 53 -19.69 -3.77 -10.53
N ARG A 54 -20.09 -4.76 -9.71
CA ARG A 54 -21.25 -5.61 -10.00
C ARG A 54 -22.56 -4.81 -10.01
N ILE A 55 -22.76 -3.93 -9.02
CA ILE A 55 -23.93 -3.04 -8.98
C ILE A 55 -24.00 -2.14 -10.22
N VAL A 56 -22.87 -1.57 -10.65
CA VAL A 56 -22.79 -0.76 -11.87
C VAL A 56 -23.15 -1.58 -13.11
N CYS A 57 -22.64 -2.80 -13.22
CA CYS A 57 -22.98 -3.72 -14.31
C CYS A 57 -24.48 -4.06 -14.30
N ASP A 58 -25.06 -4.43 -13.16
CA ASP A 58 -26.48 -4.80 -13.07
C ASP A 58 -27.41 -3.61 -13.36
N THR A 59 -27.03 -2.42 -12.90
CA THR A 59 -27.85 -1.20 -13.03
C THR A 59 -27.75 -0.57 -14.41
N PHE A 60 -26.55 -0.45 -14.97
CA PHE A 60 -26.28 0.31 -16.18
C PHE A 60 -25.86 -0.55 -17.38
N GLN A 61 -25.71 -1.87 -17.19
CA GLN A 61 -25.18 -2.79 -18.20
C GLN A 61 -23.75 -2.43 -18.66
N LEU A 62 -23.00 -1.73 -17.81
CA LEU A 62 -21.61 -1.33 -18.02
C LEU A 62 -20.68 -2.31 -17.29
N CYS A 63 -20.41 -3.45 -17.91
CA CYS A 63 -19.74 -4.58 -17.25
C CYS A 63 -18.27 -4.75 -17.66
N LYS A 64 -17.82 -4.04 -18.70
CA LYS A 64 -16.47 -4.16 -19.26
C LYS A 64 -15.80 -2.80 -19.29
N GLU A 65 -14.65 -2.69 -18.63
CA GLU A 65 -13.92 -1.41 -18.55
C GLU A 65 -13.40 -1.00 -19.94
N GLU A 66 -13.06 -1.96 -20.79
CA GLU A 66 -12.61 -1.72 -22.16
C GLU A 66 -13.65 -0.99 -23.02
N GLU A 67 -14.95 -1.18 -22.75
CA GLU A 67 -16.03 -0.52 -23.47
C GLU A 67 -16.12 0.98 -23.10
N LEU A 68 -15.52 1.39 -21.98
CA LEU A 68 -15.51 2.75 -21.46
C LEU A 68 -14.22 3.53 -21.75
N LEU A 69 -13.23 2.90 -22.41
CA LEU A 69 -11.91 3.52 -22.62
C LEU A 69 -11.97 4.85 -23.38
N LEU A 70 -12.85 4.95 -24.38
CA LEU A 70 -13.01 6.17 -25.17
C LEU A 70 -13.61 7.30 -24.33
N VAL A 71 -14.56 6.96 -23.45
CA VAL A 71 -15.27 7.93 -22.61
C VAL A 71 -14.41 8.36 -21.42
N ARG A 72 -13.47 7.52 -20.98
CA ARG A 72 -12.54 7.81 -19.87
C ARG A 72 -11.80 9.13 -20.06
N GLN A 73 -11.35 9.42 -21.29
CA GLN A 73 -10.59 10.61 -21.60
C GLN A 73 -11.45 11.88 -21.53
N ASP A 74 -12.71 11.78 -21.97
CA ASP A 74 -13.70 12.86 -21.90
C ASP A 74 -14.17 13.15 -20.47
N LEU A 75 -14.25 12.11 -19.63
CA LEU A 75 -14.67 12.23 -18.23
C LEU A 75 -13.60 12.84 -17.34
N GLY A 76 -12.36 12.99 -17.82
CA GLY A 76 -11.28 13.60 -17.06
C GLY A 76 -10.95 12.88 -15.74
N ILE A 77 -11.24 11.57 -15.65
CA ILE A 77 -11.04 10.80 -14.42
C ILE A 77 -9.53 10.69 -14.14
N ALA A 78 -9.10 11.25 -13.02
CA ALA A 78 -7.71 11.21 -12.59
C ALA A 78 -7.19 9.76 -12.50
N GLN A 79 -6.05 9.51 -13.15
CA GLN A 79 -5.32 8.25 -13.05
C GLN A 79 -4.17 8.43 -12.06
N ALA A 80 -4.28 7.80 -10.91
CA ALA A 80 -3.23 7.83 -9.90
C ALA A 80 -2.05 6.96 -10.38
N SER A 81 -0.88 7.58 -10.52
CA SER A 81 0.38 6.90 -10.85
C SER A 81 1.02 6.28 -9.61
N LEU A 82 1.67 5.11 -9.78
CA LEU A 82 2.49 4.43 -8.76
C LEU A 82 3.97 4.31 -9.18
N GLU A 83 4.42 5.14 -10.13
CA GLU A 83 5.79 5.06 -10.67
C GLU A 83 6.87 5.19 -9.59
N GLN A 84 6.67 6.00 -8.54
CA GLN A 84 7.64 6.12 -7.43
C GLN A 84 7.71 4.85 -6.58
N CYS A 85 6.62 4.09 -6.50
CA CYS A 85 6.58 2.80 -5.82
C CYS A 85 7.28 1.69 -6.63
N HIS A 86 7.32 1.82 -7.96
CA HIS A 86 8.00 0.88 -8.87
C HIS A 86 9.39 1.32 -9.30
N SER A 87 9.83 2.51 -8.85
CA SER A 87 11.14 3.06 -9.18
C SER A 87 12.27 2.14 -8.75
N ARG A 88 13.32 2.05 -9.59
CA ARG A 88 14.58 1.37 -9.23
C ARG A 88 15.23 1.97 -8.00
N THR A 89 15.05 3.27 -7.80
CA THR A 89 15.48 4.03 -6.62
C THR A 89 14.28 4.27 -5.72
N PHE A 90 13.79 3.20 -5.10
CA PHE A 90 12.63 3.25 -4.21
C PHE A 90 12.83 4.27 -3.08
N GLN A 91 11.85 5.15 -2.91
CA GLN A 91 11.78 6.13 -1.83
C GLN A 91 10.41 6.01 -1.16
N ALA A 92 10.40 5.55 0.09
CA ALA A 92 9.16 5.24 0.80
C ALA A 92 8.23 6.47 0.90
N GLU A 93 8.77 7.63 1.26
CA GLU A 93 8.01 8.89 1.36
C GLU A 93 7.39 9.30 0.02
N ALA A 94 8.14 9.21 -1.08
CA ALA A 94 7.64 9.53 -2.41
C ALA A 94 6.53 8.56 -2.86
N CYS A 95 6.72 7.25 -2.62
CA CYS A 95 5.71 6.24 -2.89
C CYS A 95 4.44 6.45 -2.04
N PHE A 96 4.59 6.66 -0.73
CA PHE A 96 3.47 6.89 0.19
C PHE A 96 2.72 8.18 -0.13
N SER A 97 3.42 9.24 -0.57
CA SER A 97 2.75 10.43 -1.09
C SER A 97 1.91 10.12 -2.34
N GLN A 98 2.46 9.39 -3.31
CA GLN A 98 1.70 9.00 -4.51
C GLN A 98 0.46 8.17 -4.17
N ILE A 99 0.58 7.20 -3.26
CA ILE A 99 -0.57 6.39 -2.82
C ILE A 99 -1.64 7.29 -2.18
N ARG A 100 -1.24 8.20 -1.28
CA ARG A 100 -2.17 9.12 -0.62
C ARG A 100 -2.86 10.06 -1.60
N ASP A 101 -2.13 10.60 -2.56
CA ASP A 101 -2.69 11.48 -3.59
C ASP A 101 -3.67 10.72 -4.49
N GLY A 102 -3.37 9.46 -4.80
CA GLY A 102 -4.28 8.58 -5.52
C GLY A 102 -5.56 8.26 -4.75
N LEU A 103 -5.45 7.92 -3.46
CA LEU A 103 -6.61 7.67 -2.61
C LEU A 103 -7.52 8.91 -2.50
N ARG A 104 -6.93 10.12 -2.41
CA ARG A 104 -7.68 11.37 -2.40
C ARG A 104 -8.42 11.60 -3.72
N ALA A 105 -7.76 11.35 -4.85
CA ALA A 105 -8.39 11.48 -6.16
C ALA A 105 -9.59 10.52 -6.31
N TYR A 106 -9.43 9.25 -5.94
CA TYR A 106 -10.53 8.27 -6.00
C TYR A 106 -11.66 8.58 -5.02
N HIS A 107 -11.35 9.10 -3.84
CA HIS A 107 -12.38 9.57 -2.90
C HIS A 107 -13.28 10.64 -3.53
N GLY A 108 -12.69 11.58 -4.30
CA GLY A 108 -13.44 12.57 -5.07
C GLY A 108 -14.35 11.93 -6.11
N SER A 109 -13.85 10.95 -6.88
CA SER A 109 -14.65 10.23 -7.87
C SER A 109 -15.82 9.44 -7.26
N LEU A 110 -15.63 8.87 -6.06
CA LEU A 110 -16.70 8.14 -5.35
C LEU A 110 -17.86 9.08 -4.97
N ALA A 111 -17.61 10.37 -4.75
CA ALA A 111 -18.69 11.33 -4.49
C ALA A 111 -19.62 11.48 -5.70
N THR A 112 -19.08 11.42 -6.93
CA THR A 112 -19.88 11.41 -8.16
C THR A 112 -20.66 10.09 -8.32
N VAL A 113 -20.10 8.96 -7.87
CA VAL A 113 -20.81 7.68 -7.89
C VAL A 113 -22.02 7.66 -6.95
N LEU A 114 -21.97 8.38 -5.81
CA LEU A 114 -23.12 8.54 -4.92
C LEU A 114 -24.35 9.11 -5.64
N GLU A 115 -24.13 10.09 -6.54
CA GLU A 115 -25.20 10.71 -7.31
C GLU A 115 -25.85 9.75 -8.31
N LEU A 116 -25.07 8.80 -8.85
CA LEU A 116 -25.54 7.82 -9.84
C LEU A 116 -26.22 6.60 -9.19
N LEU A 117 -25.84 6.25 -7.95
CA LEU A 117 -26.32 5.05 -7.26
C LEU A 117 -26.93 5.39 -5.89
N PRO A 118 -28.05 6.14 -5.83
CA PRO A 118 -28.65 6.58 -4.57
C PRO A 118 -29.15 5.43 -3.69
N GLY A 119 -29.40 4.25 -4.26
CA GLY A 119 -29.75 3.03 -3.50
C GLY A 119 -28.57 2.36 -2.79
N HIS A 120 -27.33 2.78 -3.05
CA HIS A 120 -26.11 2.13 -2.56
C HIS A 120 -25.18 3.11 -1.83
N THR A 121 -25.73 4.20 -1.29
CA THR A 121 -24.96 5.24 -0.59
C THR A 121 -24.08 4.66 0.52
N GLY A 122 -24.62 3.78 1.36
CA GLY A 122 -23.87 3.18 2.46
C GLY A 122 -22.62 2.39 2.02
N LEU A 123 -22.65 1.74 0.85
CA LEU A 123 -21.48 1.05 0.30
C LEU A 123 -20.42 2.06 -0.14
N VAL A 124 -20.83 3.12 -0.83
CA VAL A 124 -19.92 4.14 -1.35
C VAL A 124 -19.33 4.99 -0.21
N GLU A 125 -20.11 5.35 0.80
CA GLU A 125 -19.64 6.02 2.02
C GLU A 125 -18.65 5.15 2.79
N THR A 126 -18.90 3.84 2.87
CA THR A 126 -17.96 2.88 3.48
C THR A 126 -16.63 2.85 2.71
N LEU A 127 -16.68 2.81 1.37
CA LEU A 127 -15.49 2.88 0.52
C LEU A 127 -14.70 4.17 0.73
N GLN A 128 -15.40 5.32 0.81
CA GLN A 128 -14.78 6.62 1.10
C GLN A 128 -14.09 6.62 2.47
N LEU A 129 -14.77 6.11 3.50
CA LEU A 129 -14.23 6.03 4.85
C LEU A 129 -12.99 5.13 4.92
N ASP A 130 -13.02 3.96 4.29
CA ASP A 130 -11.86 3.06 4.28
C ASP A 130 -10.67 3.65 3.51
N ALA A 131 -10.93 4.31 2.39
CA ALA A 131 -9.89 5.01 1.64
C ALA A 131 -9.27 6.15 2.46
N ALA A 132 -10.08 6.89 3.21
CA ALA A 132 -9.62 7.93 4.13
C ALA A 132 -8.81 7.35 5.29
N ASN A 133 -9.23 6.23 5.87
CA ASN A 133 -8.50 5.54 6.94
C ASN A 133 -7.14 5.00 6.45
N LEU A 134 -7.11 4.36 5.28
CA LEU A 134 -5.86 3.91 4.64
C LEU A 134 -4.91 5.09 4.39
N SER A 135 -5.43 6.19 3.84
CA SER A 135 -4.69 7.43 3.62
C SER A 135 -4.11 8.01 4.91
N SER A 136 -4.91 8.06 5.99
CA SER A 136 -4.48 8.53 7.31
C SER A 136 -3.39 7.64 7.91
N ASN A 137 -3.53 6.31 7.83
CA ASN A 137 -2.51 5.38 8.33
C ASN A 137 -1.18 5.56 7.60
N ILE A 138 -1.22 5.74 6.27
CA ILE A 138 -0.03 6.01 5.46
C ILE A 138 0.61 7.34 5.86
N GLN A 139 -0.18 8.37 6.12
CA GLN A 139 0.32 9.67 6.56
C GLN A 139 1.00 9.61 7.94
N GLN A 140 0.52 8.77 8.86
CA GLN A 140 1.11 8.64 10.21
C GLN A 140 2.46 7.91 10.21
N GLN A 141 2.78 7.18 9.14
CA GLN A 141 4.03 6.43 8.99
C GLN A 141 5.18 7.27 8.40
N VAL A 142 4.87 8.40 7.76
CA VAL A 142 5.81 9.37 7.18
C VAL A 142 6.08 10.48 8.18
#